data_AF-A0A8I5R9G3-F1
#
_entry.id   AF-A0A8I5R9G3-F1
#
_cell.length_a   1.000
_cell.length_b   1.000
_cell.length_c   1.000
_cell.angle_alpha   90.00
_cell.angle_beta   90.00
_cell.angle_gamma   90.00
#
_symmetry.space_group_name_H-M   'P 1'
#
loop_
_entity.id
_entity.type
_entity.pdbx_description
1 polymer ?
#
loop_
_entity_poly.entity_id
_entity_poly.type
_entity_poly.pdbx_seq_one_letter_code
_entity_poly.pdbx_strand_id
1 'polypeptide(L)'
;MITQLHSSLGDRIRPCLKTNSPSVDVLVLVCTWAWGQGESAFLMPLIPIPKQCSTQAVPTCLPPCAEASHVCVACRWSMTPPMVNAYYSPTKNEIVFPAGILQAPFYTRSSPKALNFGGIGVVVGHELTHAFDDQGREYDKDGNLRPWWKNSSVEAFKRQTECMVEQYSNYSVNGEPVNGRHTLGENIADNGGLKAAYRAYQNWVKKNGAEQTLPTLGLTNNQLFFLGFAQVWCSVRTPESSHEGLITDPHSPSRFRVIGSLSNSKEFSEHFHCSPGSPMNPPHKCEVW
;
A
#
# COMPACT_ATOMS: atom_id res chain seq x y z
N MET A 1 45.34 7.40 31.02
CA MET A 1 45.71 7.92 32.35
C MET A 1 44.74 9.06 32.65
N ILE A 2 43.58 8.79 33.23
CA ILE A 2 43.30 8.67 34.68
C ILE A 2 43.74 9.92 35.45
N THR A 3 42.77 10.71 35.89
CA THR A 3 42.63 11.06 37.31
C THR A 3 41.16 11.33 37.62
N GLN A 4 40.65 10.55 38.58
CA GLN A 4 39.35 10.63 39.25
C GLN A 4 39.44 11.53 40.48
N LEU A 5 38.30 12.01 40.97
CA LEU A 5 37.73 11.79 42.33
C LEU A 5 36.41 12.59 42.41
N HIS A 6 35.23 11.95 42.46
CA HIS A 6 34.46 11.54 43.66
C HIS A 6 33.93 12.74 44.48
N SER A 7 32.71 12.80 45.04
CA SER A 7 31.53 11.93 45.13
C SER A 7 30.52 12.58 46.08
N SER A 8 29.22 12.31 45.93
CA SER A 8 28.14 12.36 46.96
C SER A 8 26.81 12.52 46.21
N LEU A 9 25.75 11.72 46.32
CA LEU A 9 25.31 10.58 47.16
C LEU A 9 24.08 10.02 46.37
N GLY A 10 23.96 8.72 46.02
CA GLY A 10 23.45 7.62 46.86
C GLY A 10 21.97 7.80 47.20
N ASP A 11 21.00 6.89 47.08
CA ASP A 11 20.91 5.50 46.67
C ASP A 11 19.40 5.18 46.58
N ARG A 12 18.99 4.30 45.65
CA ARG A 12 18.02 3.21 45.93
C ARG A 12 18.04 2.18 44.81
N ILE A 13 18.48 0.99 45.17
CA ILE A 13 18.79 -0.16 44.32
C ILE A 13 17.69 -1.24 44.48
N ARG A 14 17.17 -1.71 43.31
CA ARG A 14 16.71 -3.09 42.93
C ARG A 14 15.46 -3.74 43.59
N PRO A 15 14.94 -4.89 43.09
CA PRO A 15 14.66 -5.31 41.70
C PRO A 15 13.30 -6.09 41.54
N CYS A 16 12.65 -6.08 40.37
CA CYS A 16 11.69 -7.11 39.89
C CYS A 16 11.40 -6.79 38.41
N LEU A 17 11.47 -7.64 37.38
CA LEU A 17 11.57 -9.10 37.27
C LEU A 17 12.22 -9.37 35.90
N LYS A 18 13.12 -10.37 35.82
CA LYS A 18 13.48 -11.01 34.55
C LYS A 18 12.25 -11.77 34.05
N THR A 19 11.81 -11.51 32.83
CA THR A 19 11.08 -12.51 32.04
C THR A 19 11.88 -12.77 30.77
N ASN A 20 12.54 -13.93 30.75
CA ASN A 20 12.97 -14.57 29.51
C ASN A 20 11.70 -14.88 28.69
N SER A 21 11.41 -14.11 27.65
CA SER A 21 10.55 -14.57 26.55
C SER A 21 10.76 -13.64 25.33
N PRO A 22 10.99 -14.18 24.11
CA PRO A 22 11.11 -13.36 22.92
C PRO A 22 9.71 -12.93 22.50
N SER A 23 9.21 -11.85 23.08
CA SER A 23 7.95 -11.25 22.65
C SER A 23 8.26 -10.22 21.57
N VAL A 24 7.75 -10.50 20.38
CA VAL A 24 7.85 -9.65 19.19
C VAL A 24 7.13 -8.33 19.50
N ASP A 25 7.88 -7.22 19.60
CA ASP A 25 7.29 -5.89 19.60
C ASP A 25 6.69 -5.63 18.22
N VAL A 26 5.36 -5.72 18.13
CA VAL A 26 4.60 -5.54 16.89
C VAL A 26 4.41 -4.04 16.64
N LEU A 27 5.16 -3.49 15.67
CA LEU A 27 4.95 -2.14 15.16
C LEU A 27 3.79 -2.18 14.14
N VAL A 28 2.70 -1.45 14.39
CA VAL A 28 1.62 -1.26 13.41
C VAL A 28 1.51 0.21 13.05
N LEU A 29 1.46 0.51 11.74
CA LEU A 29 1.26 1.88 11.23
C LEU A 29 -0.23 2.15 11.04
N VAL A 30 -0.70 3.24 11.65
CA VAL A 30 -2.00 3.88 11.37
C VAL A 30 -1.67 5.29 10.88
N CYS A 31 -2.12 5.65 9.68
CA CYS A 31 -1.94 7.00 9.13
C CYS A 31 -3.32 7.61 8.85
N THR A 32 -3.62 8.76 9.44
CA THR A 32 -4.78 9.61 9.11
C THR A 32 -4.29 10.89 8.45
N TRP A 33 -4.98 11.37 7.41
CA TRP A 33 -4.57 12.55 6.64
C TRP A 33 -5.72 13.55 6.47
N ALA A 34 -5.40 14.85 6.58
CA ALA A 34 -6.30 15.96 6.25
C ALA A 34 -5.65 16.84 5.17
N TRP A 35 -6.39 17.14 4.10
CA TRP A 35 -5.94 18.07 3.05
C TRP A 35 -6.46 19.48 3.34
N GLY A 36 -5.57 20.47 3.31
CA GLY A 36 -5.89 21.89 3.33
C GLY A 36 -5.97 22.44 1.91
N GLN A 37 -6.98 23.26 1.62
CA GLN A 37 -7.18 23.86 0.29
C GLN A 37 -6.07 24.86 -0.04
N GLY A 38 -5.31 24.64 -1.11
CA GLY A 38 -4.48 25.66 -1.73
C GLY A 38 -3.17 25.15 -2.33
N GLU A 39 -3.01 25.41 -3.63
CA GLU A 39 -1.79 25.32 -4.43
C GLU A 39 -1.35 23.96 -4.98
N SER A 40 -1.39 23.91 -6.30
CA SER A 40 -0.81 22.94 -7.21
C SER A 40 0.72 22.89 -7.08
N ALA A 41 1.23 22.01 -6.22
CA ALA A 41 2.59 21.47 -6.31
C ALA A 41 2.68 20.15 -5.53
N PHE A 42 2.98 19.05 -6.22
CA PHE A 42 3.46 17.81 -5.58
C PHE A 42 4.87 18.05 -5.03
N LEU A 43 4.96 18.68 -3.86
CA LEU A 43 6.15 18.74 -3.04
C LEU A 43 5.77 18.17 -1.68
N MET A 44 6.26 16.97 -1.36
CA MET A 44 6.25 16.46 0.01
C MET A 44 7.28 17.25 0.82
N PRO A 45 6.90 18.06 1.82
CA PRO A 45 7.83 18.44 2.86
C PRO A 45 8.03 17.21 3.76
N LEU A 46 9.28 16.90 4.06
CA LEU A 46 9.64 15.90 5.07
C LEU A 46 9.04 16.33 6.42
N ILE A 47 8.04 15.60 6.91
CA ILE A 47 7.57 15.74 8.30
C ILE A 47 8.63 15.09 9.20
N PRO A 48 9.26 15.82 10.14
CA PRO A 48 10.21 15.22 11.08
C PRO A 48 9.49 14.28 12.05
N ILE A 49 10.07 13.10 12.25
CA ILE A 49 9.66 12.11 13.25
C ILE A 49 9.70 12.76 14.64
N PRO A 50 8.59 12.81 15.41
CA PRO A 50 8.64 13.30 16.78
C PRO A 50 9.48 12.36 17.62
N LYS A 51 10.51 12.91 18.29
CA LYS A 51 11.28 12.21 19.32
C LYS A 51 10.40 12.01 20.56
N GLN A 52 9.52 11.02 20.57
CA GLN A 52 8.95 10.37 21.77
C GLN A 52 7.93 9.30 21.34
N CYS A 53 8.40 8.10 20.99
CA CYS A 53 7.58 6.89 21.10
C CYS A 53 7.95 6.23 22.44
N SER A 54 7.06 6.37 23.44
CA SER A 54 7.16 5.66 24.71
C SER A 54 6.77 4.20 24.50
N THR A 55 7.65 3.28 24.88
CA THR A 55 7.35 1.85 24.99
C THR A 55 6.51 1.61 26.25
N GLN A 56 5.19 1.67 26.11
CA GLN A 56 4.28 1.04 27.08
C GLN A 56 3.25 0.21 26.32
N ALA A 57 3.17 -1.06 26.72
CA ALA A 57 2.15 -1.98 26.29
C ALA A 57 0.75 -1.42 26.62
N VAL A 58 -0.22 -1.80 25.78
CA VAL A 58 -1.62 -1.34 25.71
C VAL A 58 -1.80 -0.03 24.91
N PRO A 59 -2.64 -0.01 23.85
CA PRO A 59 -2.88 1.20 23.07
C PRO A 59 -3.71 2.19 23.90
N THR A 60 -3.05 3.11 24.60
CA THR A 60 -3.71 4.30 25.12
C THR A 60 -3.94 5.27 23.96
N CYS A 61 -5.22 5.48 23.63
CA CYS A 61 -5.69 6.53 22.75
C CYS A 61 -5.16 7.89 23.24
N LEU A 62 -4.66 8.76 22.36
CA LEU A 62 -4.37 10.15 22.69
C LEU A 62 -5.66 10.86 23.18
N PRO A 63 -5.61 11.69 24.24
CA PRO A 63 -6.79 12.29 24.86
C PRO A 63 -7.36 13.39 23.94
N PRO A 64 -8.67 13.37 23.63
CA PRO A 64 -9.72 13.52 24.65
C PRO A 64 -10.86 12.51 24.46
N CYS A 65 -10.71 11.28 24.97
CA CYS A 65 -11.79 10.28 24.99
C CYS A 65 -12.18 9.88 26.44
N ALA A 66 -11.83 10.68 27.45
CA ALA A 66 -12.00 10.31 28.87
C ALA A 66 -13.34 10.72 29.50
N GLU A 67 -14.15 11.56 28.85
CA GLU A 67 -15.41 12.06 29.43
C GLU A 67 -16.54 12.06 28.41
N ALA A 68 -17.00 10.88 28.00
CA ALA A 68 -18.39 10.62 27.66
C ALA A 68 -18.56 9.13 27.37
N SER A 69 -19.75 8.59 27.59
CA SER A 69 -20.18 7.22 27.31
C SER A 69 -20.17 6.83 25.82
N HIS A 70 -19.36 7.49 24.99
CA HIS A 70 -19.18 7.23 23.58
C HIS A 70 -17.92 6.39 23.38
N VAL A 71 -18.10 5.14 22.96
CA VAL A 71 -17.03 4.25 22.54
C VAL A 71 -16.15 4.98 21.52
N CYS A 72 -14.85 5.13 21.81
CA CYS A 72 -13.86 5.66 20.87
C CYS A 72 -13.75 4.63 19.70
N VAL A 73 -14.59 4.77 18.66
CA VAL A 73 -14.69 3.85 17.49
C VAL A 73 -13.41 3.87 16.64
N ALA A 74 -12.60 4.91 16.78
CA ALA A 74 -11.40 5.19 16.00
C ALA A 74 -10.25 4.18 16.19
N CYS A 75 -10.26 3.32 17.23
CA CYS A 75 -9.18 2.35 17.47
C CYS A 75 -9.60 0.88 17.32
N ARG A 76 -10.76 0.59 16.72
CA ARG A 76 -11.20 -0.80 16.47
C ARG A 76 -10.81 -1.22 15.06
N TRP A 77 -10.03 -2.28 14.91
CA TRP A 77 -9.72 -2.86 13.61
C TRP A 77 -10.70 -3.96 13.21
N SER A 78 -10.95 -4.06 11.90
CA SER A 78 -11.76 -5.13 11.31
C SER A 78 -10.95 -6.40 11.00
N MET A 79 -9.62 -6.34 11.14
CA MET A 79 -8.71 -7.46 10.96
C MET A 79 -7.86 -7.67 12.22
N THR A 80 -7.51 -8.93 12.49
CA THR A 80 -6.60 -9.26 13.60
C THR A 80 -5.14 -9.14 13.14
N PRO A 81 -4.19 -8.83 14.05
CA PRO A 81 -2.77 -8.68 13.70
C PRO A 81 -2.11 -9.83 12.91
N PRO A 82 -2.43 -11.13 13.11
CA PRO A 82 -1.80 -12.22 12.36
C PRO A 82 -2.36 -12.42 10.94
N MET A 83 -3.41 -11.71 10.52
CA MET A 83 -3.93 -11.82 9.15
C MET A 83 -2.89 -11.34 8.13
N VAL A 84 -2.76 -12.06 7.03
CA VAL A 84 -1.93 -11.66 5.87
C VAL A 84 -2.83 -10.96 4.87
N ASN A 85 -3.15 -9.70 5.18
CA ASN A 85 -3.99 -8.85 4.33
C ASN A 85 -3.73 -7.37 4.65
N ALA A 86 -4.37 -6.45 3.94
CA ALA A 86 -4.47 -5.03 4.27
C ALA A 86 -5.90 -4.54 3.96
N TYR A 87 -6.28 -3.37 4.46
CA TYR A 87 -7.55 -2.75 4.08
C TYR A 87 -7.58 -1.23 4.28
N TYR A 88 -8.48 -0.60 3.52
CA TYR A 88 -8.95 0.76 3.71
C TYR A 88 -10.39 0.78 4.26
N SER A 89 -10.67 1.70 5.18
CA SER A 89 -12.01 1.96 5.70
C SER A 89 -12.46 3.38 5.32
N PRO A 90 -13.44 3.54 4.41
CA PRO A 90 -13.88 4.86 3.98
C PRO A 90 -14.49 5.68 5.11
N THR A 91 -15.27 5.07 6.01
CA THR A 91 -15.93 5.78 7.11
C THR A 91 -15.00 6.21 8.23
N LYS A 92 -13.78 5.64 8.28
CA LYS A 92 -12.73 6.06 9.22
C LYS A 92 -11.61 6.83 8.55
N ASN A 93 -11.59 6.87 7.21
CA ASN A 93 -10.47 7.34 6.40
C ASN A 93 -9.13 6.76 6.93
N GLU A 94 -9.13 5.43 7.11
CA GLU A 94 -8.05 4.68 7.78
C GLU A 94 -7.52 3.59 6.86
N ILE A 95 -6.19 3.48 6.75
CA ILE A 95 -5.49 2.35 6.15
C ILE A 95 -4.84 1.51 7.25
N VAL A 96 -4.95 0.19 7.18
CA VAL A 96 -4.41 -0.72 8.20
C VAL A 96 -3.59 -1.84 7.56
N PHE A 97 -2.38 -2.03 8.09
CA PHE A 97 -1.47 -3.11 7.71
C PHE A 97 -1.20 -4.01 8.92
N PRO A 98 -1.95 -5.11 9.08
CA PRO A 98 -1.67 -6.15 10.06
C PRO A 98 -0.21 -6.63 10.02
N ALA A 99 0.32 -7.03 11.18
CA ALA A 99 1.69 -7.54 11.27
C ALA A 99 1.95 -8.76 10.35
N GLY A 100 0.91 -9.56 10.10
CA GLY A 100 0.97 -10.73 9.23
C GLY A 100 1.32 -10.42 7.77
N ILE A 101 1.04 -9.23 7.24
CA ILE A 101 1.48 -8.86 5.88
C ILE A 101 2.89 -8.26 5.85
N LEU A 102 3.43 -7.81 7.00
CA LEU A 102 4.75 -7.18 7.12
C LEU A 102 5.90 -8.22 7.19
N GLN A 103 5.85 -9.21 6.32
CA GLN A 103 6.82 -10.29 6.18
C GLN A 103 7.12 -10.57 4.70
N ALA A 104 8.08 -11.46 4.42
CA ALA A 104 8.38 -11.87 3.06
C ALA A 104 7.15 -12.51 2.37
N PRO A 105 6.92 -12.28 1.06
CA PRO A 105 7.75 -11.49 0.14
C PRO A 105 7.49 -9.97 0.17
N PHE A 106 6.45 -9.50 0.89
CA PHE A 106 6.05 -8.09 0.90
C PHE A 106 7.10 -7.18 1.53
N TYR A 107 7.60 -7.55 2.71
CA TYR A 107 8.57 -6.76 3.45
C TYR A 107 9.60 -7.61 4.17
N THR A 108 10.87 -7.30 3.95
CA THR A 108 11.91 -7.61 4.94
C THR A 108 12.88 -6.45 5.04
N ARG A 109 13.37 -6.18 6.25
CA ARG A 109 14.33 -5.08 6.48
C ARG A 109 15.61 -5.25 5.65
N SER A 110 16.05 -6.50 5.43
CA SER A 110 17.27 -6.88 4.71
C SER A 110 17.09 -7.00 3.19
N SER A 111 15.86 -7.05 2.68
CA SER A 111 15.61 -7.07 1.23
C SER A 111 16.06 -5.76 0.57
N PRO A 112 16.54 -5.81 -0.70
CA PRO A 112 16.67 -4.63 -1.54
C PRO A 112 15.42 -3.76 -1.48
N LYS A 113 15.58 -2.43 -1.46
CA LYS A 113 14.45 -1.51 -1.43
C LYS A 113 13.57 -1.65 -2.66
N ALA A 114 14.12 -2.00 -3.82
CA ALA A 114 13.33 -2.36 -4.99
C ALA A 114 12.25 -3.41 -4.68
N LEU A 115 12.58 -4.48 -3.94
CA LEU A 115 11.61 -5.51 -3.57
C LEU A 115 10.62 -5.04 -2.50
N ASN A 116 11.06 -4.28 -1.50
CA ASN A 116 10.16 -3.75 -0.48
C ASN A 116 9.16 -2.75 -1.08
N PHE A 117 9.60 -1.87 -1.97
CA PHE A 117 8.70 -0.95 -2.67
C PHE A 117 7.80 -1.70 -3.67
N GLY A 118 8.30 -2.72 -4.37
CA GLY A 118 7.50 -3.55 -5.28
C GLY A 118 6.52 -4.49 -4.57
N GLY A 119 6.77 -4.83 -3.30
CA GLY A 119 5.92 -5.64 -2.44
C GLY A 119 5.03 -4.75 -1.57
N ILE A 120 5.43 -4.53 -0.30
CA ILE A 120 4.63 -3.76 0.66
C ILE A 120 4.37 -2.32 0.20
N GLY A 121 5.28 -1.70 -0.56
CA GLY A 121 5.06 -0.36 -1.10
C GLY A 121 3.87 -0.29 -2.04
N VAL A 122 3.68 -1.32 -2.88
CA VAL A 122 2.51 -1.42 -3.76
C VAL A 122 1.24 -1.65 -2.95
N VAL A 123 1.27 -2.51 -1.93
CA VAL A 123 0.12 -2.72 -1.03
C VAL A 123 -0.26 -1.41 -0.32
N VAL A 124 0.71 -0.65 0.17
CA VAL A 124 0.45 0.66 0.79
C VAL A 124 -0.17 1.64 -0.21
N GLY A 125 0.36 1.68 -1.44
CA GLY A 125 -0.20 2.52 -2.50
C GLY A 125 -1.61 2.08 -2.90
N HIS A 126 -1.89 0.78 -2.88
CA HIS A 126 -3.20 0.19 -3.18
C HIS A 126 -4.24 0.65 -2.16
N GLU A 127 -3.97 0.46 -0.86
CA GLU A 127 -4.87 0.92 0.20
C GLU A 127 -5.06 2.44 0.22
N LEU A 128 -4.01 3.21 -0.12
CA LEU A 128 -4.14 4.66 -0.26
C LEU A 128 -5.05 5.04 -1.43
N THR A 129 -4.98 4.28 -2.52
CA THR A 129 -5.77 4.55 -3.72
C THR A 129 -7.25 4.21 -3.53
N HIS A 130 -7.58 3.26 -2.64
CA HIS A 130 -8.97 3.00 -2.25
C HIS A 130 -9.69 4.21 -1.67
N ALA A 131 -8.99 5.19 -1.10
CA ALA A 131 -9.60 6.46 -0.69
C ALA A 131 -10.19 7.27 -1.86
N PHE A 132 -9.81 6.93 -3.09
CA PHE A 132 -10.17 7.66 -4.30
C PHE A 132 -10.66 6.75 -5.43
N ASP A 133 -10.96 5.47 -5.16
CA ASP A 133 -11.58 4.59 -6.15
C ASP A 133 -13.06 4.96 -6.40
N ASP A 134 -13.80 4.14 -7.14
CA ASP A 134 -15.18 4.40 -7.51
C ASP A 134 -16.15 4.48 -6.31
N GLN A 135 -15.80 3.88 -5.17
CA GLN A 135 -16.56 3.90 -3.91
C GLN A 135 -15.97 4.89 -2.90
N GLY A 136 -14.66 4.83 -2.64
CA GLY A 136 -13.98 5.64 -1.63
C GLY A 136 -14.04 7.14 -1.93
N ARG A 137 -14.04 7.53 -3.22
CA ARG A 137 -14.21 8.94 -3.62
C ARG A 137 -15.54 9.56 -3.15
N GLU A 138 -16.54 8.76 -2.77
CA GLU A 138 -17.84 9.27 -2.33
C GLU A 138 -17.83 9.72 -0.87
N TYR A 139 -16.76 9.39 -0.15
CA TYR A 139 -16.53 9.76 1.24
C TYR A 139 -15.56 10.93 1.33
N ASP A 140 -15.88 11.89 2.19
CA ASP A 140 -14.98 13.01 2.45
C ASP A 140 -13.85 12.63 3.42
N LYS A 141 -12.97 13.59 3.73
CA LYS A 141 -11.83 13.40 4.64
C LYS A 141 -12.20 12.92 6.05
N ASP A 142 -13.44 13.15 6.48
CA ASP A 142 -13.96 12.83 7.81
C ASP A 142 -14.77 11.51 7.78
N GLY A 143 -14.82 10.82 6.63
CA GLY A 143 -15.49 9.54 6.44
C GLY A 143 -17.00 9.66 6.20
N ASN A 144 -17.50 10.83 5.83
CA ASN A 144 -18.93 11.03 5.56
C ASN A 144 -19.25 10.83 4.08
N LEU A 145 -20.27 10.03 3.80
CA LEU A 145 -20.82 9.88 2.44
C LEU A 145 -21.52 11.18 2.03
N ARG A 146 -20.83 12.04 1.26
CA ARG A 146 -21.39 13.27 0.73
C ARG A 146 -20.65 13.71 -0.53
N PRO A 147 -21.32 14.37 -1.49
CA PRO A 147 -20.63 14.96 -2.63
C PRO A 147 -19.63 16.04 -2.17
N TRP A 148 -18.34 15.84 -2.46
CA TRP A 148 -17.27 16.81 -2.20
C TRP A 148 -16.47 17.19 -3.45
N TRP A 149 -16.79 16.58 -4.59
CA TRP A 149 -16.26 16.94 -5.91
C TRP A 149 -17.28 17.74 -6.71
N LYS A 150 -16.79 18.59 -7.61
CA LYS A 150 -17.63 19.19 -8.66
C LYS A 150 -18.13 18.08 -9.59
N ASN A 151 -19.37 18.19 -10.07
CA ASN A 151 -19.94 17.24 -11.04
C ASN A 151 -19.04 17.04 -12.27
N SER A 152 -18.40 18.12 -12.76
CA SER A 152 -17.46 18.04 -13.88
C SER A 152 -16.27 17.11 -13.61
N SER A 153 -15.76 17.09 -12.38
CA SER A 153 -14.67 16.22 -11.95
C SER A 153 -15.13 14.76 -11.81
N VAL A 154 -16.35 14.54 -11.29
CA VAL A 154 -16.96 13.20 -11.23
C VAL A 154 -17.13 12.62 -12.63
N GLU A 155 -17.63 13.40 -13.59
CA GLU A 155 -17.78 12.95 -14.97
C GLU A 155 -16.43 12.73 -15.67
N ALA A 156 -15.41 13.54 -15.34
CA ALA A 156 -14.05 13.28 -15.83
C ALA A 156 -13.48 11.98 -15.27
N PHE A 157 -13.64 11.73 -13.96
CA PHE A 157 -13.23 10.49 -13.31
C PHE A 157 -13.89 9.28 -13.97
N LYS A 158 -15.22 9.31 -14.17
CA LYS A 158 -15.96 8.22 -14.85
C LYS A 158 -15.43 7.92 -16.24
N ARG A 159 -15.09 8.95 -17.03
CA ARG A 159 -14.49 8.77 -18.36
C ARG A 159 -13.11 8.09 -18.28
N GLN A 160 -12.28 8.45 -17.31
CA GLN A 160 -10.98 7.81 -17.12
C GLN A 160 -11.13 6.35 -16.67
N THR A 161 -12.07 6.06 -15.77
CA THR A 161 -12.30 4.70 -15.26
C THR A 161 -12.88 3.77 -16.32
N GLU A 162 -13.65 4.28 -17.29
CA GLU A 162 -14.20 3.44 -18.37
C GLU A 162 -13.10 2.77 -19.19
N CYS A 163 -11.93 3.41 -19.36
CA CYS A 163 -10.76 2.77 -19.97
C CYS A 163 -10.38 1.46 -19.26
N MET A 164 -10.36 1.45 -17.92
CA MET A 164 -10.04 0.24 -17.15
C MET A 164 -11.16 -0.80 -17.22
N VAL A 165 -12.42 -0.36 -17.26
CA VAL A 165 -13.56 -1.27 -17.50
C VAL A 165 -13.38 -2.00 -18.82
N GLU A 166 -13.12 -1.25 -19.90
CA GLU A 166 -12.90 -1.80 -21.24
C GLU A 166 -11.66 -2.72 -21.28
N GLN A 167 -10.53 -2.28 -20.72
CA GLN A 167 -9.29 -3.04 -20.68
C GLN A 167 -9.47 -4.40 -20.00
N TYR A 168 -10.01 -4.40 -18.78
CA TYR A 168 -10.13 -5.63 -18.00
C TYR A 168 -11.25 -6.54 -18.50
N SER A 169 -12.28 -5.98 -19.15
CA SER A 169 -13.32 -6.78 -19.81
C SER A 169 -12.83 -7.54 -21.05
N ASN A 170 -11.66 -7.17 -21.58
CA ASN A 170 -11.02 -7.88 -22.69
C ASN A 170 -10.16 -9.09 -22.24
N TYR A 171 -10.01 -9.30 -20.94
CA TYR A 171 -9.32 -10.47 -20.40
C TYR A 171 -10.28 -11.65 -20.23
N SER A 172 -9.75 -12.87 -20.33
CA SER A 172 -10.52 -14.09 -20.11
C SER A 172 -9.73 -15.19 -19.40
N VAL A 173 -10.42 -15.99 -18.60
CA VAL A 173 -9.89 -17.22 -17.99
C VAL A 173 -10.74 -18.38 -18.47
N ASN A 174 -10.11 -19.41 -19.03
CA ASN A 174 -10.81 -20.60 -19.53
C ASN A 174 -11.97 -20.31 -20.52
N GLY A 175 -11.85 -19.23 -21.30
CA GLY A 175 -12.87 -18.80 -22.26
C GLY A 175 -13.98 -17.91 -21.67
N GLU A 176 -13.97 -17.65 -20.36
CA GLU A 176 -14.93 -16.79 -19.69
C GLU A 176 -14.34 -15.38 -19.49
N PRO A 177 -15.10 -14.31 -19.79
CA PRO A 177 -14.60 -12.95 -19.67
C PRO A 177 -14.46 -12.51 -18.21
N VAL A 178 -13.42 -11.75 -17.90
CA VAL A 178 -13.30 -11.01 -16.64
C VAL A 178 -14.29 -9.84 -16.67
N ASN A 179 -15.01 -9.59 -15.59
CA ASN A 179 -15.94 -8.47 -15.52
C ASN A 179 -15.19 -7.19 -15.08
N GLY A 180 -14.80 -6.36 -16.05
CA GLY A 180 -14.03 -5.13 -15.78
C GLY A 180 -14.79 -4.08 -14.97
N ARG A 181 -16.13 -4.09 -14.98
CA ARG A 181 -16.95 -3.20 -14.14
C ARG A 181 -17.06 -3.70 -12.71
N HIS A 182 -17.19 -5.02 -12.51
CA HIS A 182 -17.20 -5.62 -11.17
C HIS A 182 -15.86 -5.44 -10.46
N THR A 183 -14.76 -5.54 -11.19
CA THR A 183 -13.40 -5.48 -10.65
C THR A 183 -12.79 -4.07 -10.61
N LEU A 184 -13.58 -3.03 -10.93
CA LEU A 184 -13.08 -1.70 -11.22
C LEU A 184 -12.32 -1.06 -10.06
N GLY A 185 -12.87 -1.07 -8.84
CA GLY A 185 -12.24 -0.44 -7.68
C GLY A 185 -10.86 -1.01 -7.38
N GLU A 186 -10.76 -2.33 -7.35
CA GLU A 186 -9.49 -3.05 -7.14
C GLU A 186 -8.49 -2.82 -8.28
N ASN A 187 -8.95 -2.74 -9.53
CA ASN A 187 -8.10 -2.44 -10.68
C ASN A 187 -7.56 -1.01 -10.61
N ILE A 188 -8.38 -0.02 -10.20
CA ILE A 188 -7.95 1.36 -9.97
C ILE A 188 -6.87 1.38 -8.87
N ALA A 189 -7.11 0.67 -7.77
CA ALA A 189 -6.20 0.60 -6.63
C ALA A 189 -4.85 -0.05 -6.98
N ASP A 190 -4.85 -1.14 -7.76
CA ASP A 190 -3.63 -1.77 -8.26
C ASP A 190 -2.78 -0.84 -9.13
N ASN A 191 -3.42 -0.16 -10.09
CA ASN A 191 -2.73 0.72 -11.04
C ASN A 191 -2.16 1.96 -10.33
N GLY A 192 -2.97 2.62 -9.50
CA GLY A 192 -2.54 3.77 -8.71
C GLY A 192 -1.46 3.40 -7.69
N GLY A 193 -1.63 2.26 -7.01
CA GLY A 193 -0.70 1.76 -6.02
C GLY A 193 0.67 1.41 -6.59
N LEU A 194 0.71 0.69 -7.72
CA LEU A 194 1.96 0.36 -8.42
C LEU A 194 2.71 1.64 -8.85
N LYS A 195 2.00 2.59 -9.45
CA LYS A 195 2.57 3.86 -9.91
C LYS A 195 3.10 4.70 -8.75
N ALA A 196 2.35 4.83 -7.67
CA ALA A 196 2.77 5.55 -6.48
C ALA A 196 4.01 4.91 -5.83
N ALA A 197 4.02 3.59 -5.69
CA ALA A 197 5.13 2.83 -5.12
C ALA A 197 6.41 2.96 -5.97
N TYR A 198 6.28 2.89 -7.30
CA TYR A 198 7.43 3.06 -8.19
C TYR A 198 7.99 4.48 -8.11
N ARG A 199 7.14 5.52 -8.10
CA ARG A 199 7.57 6.91 -7.89
C ARG A 199 8.26 7.09 -6.53
N ALA A 200 7.74 6.46 -5.47
CA ALA A 200 8.36 6.50 -4.15
C ALA A 200 9.74 5.82 -4.13
N TYR A 201 9.89 4.70 -4.83
CA TYR A 201 11.18 4.04 -5.03
C TYR A 201 12.18 4.93 -5.78
N GLN A 202 11.77 5.58 -6.87
CA GLN A 202 12.64 6.51 -7.61
C GLN A 202 13.08 7.70 -6.74
N ASN A 203 12.17 8.23 -5.91
CA ASN A 203 12.51 9.27 -4.93
C ASN A 203 13.53 8.77 -3.89
N TRP A 204 13.38 7.52 -3.44
CA TRP A 204 14.33 6.90 -2.53
C TRP A 204 15.72 6.76 -3.18
N VAL A 205 15.79 6.30 -4.43
CA VAL A 205 17.06 6.19 -5.18
C VAL A 205 17.70 7.56 -5.39
N LYS A 206 16.92 8.58 -5.75
CA LYS A 206 17.42 9.96 -5.91
C LYS A 206 18.02 10.51 -4.62
N LYS A 207 17.46 10.14 -3.46
CA LYS A 207 17.91 10.62 -2.15
C LYS A 207 19.10 9.82 -1.58
N ASN A 208 19.14 8.51 -1.80
CA ASN A 208 20.07 7.61 -1.11
C ASN A 208 21.12 6.97 -2.04
N GLY A 209 20.99 7.16 -3.36
CA GLY A 209 21.78 6.48 -4.36
C GLY A 209 21.18 5.13 -4.76
N ALA A 210 21.70 4.55 -5.85
CA ALA A 210 21.31 3.22 -6.31
C ALA A 210 21.90 2.13 -5.40
N GLU A 211 21.10 1.14 -5.04
CA GLU A 211 21.57 -0.06 -4.36
C GLU A 211 22.39 -0.95 -5.29
N GLN A 212 23.18 -1.85 -4.69
CA GLN A 212 23.82 -2.92 -5.45
C GLN A 212 22.76 -3.84 -6.06
N THR A 213 23.02 -4.31 -7.28
CA THR A 213 22.15 -5.25 -7.99
C THR A 213 22.34 -6.66 -7.46
N LEU A 214 21.29 -7.50 -7.53
CA LEU A 214 21.41 -8.92 -7.22
C LEU A 214 22.21 -9.64 -8.32
N PRO A 215 23.39 -10.22 -8.00
CA PRO A 215 24.39 -10.60 -9.00
C PRO A 215 23.93 -11.72 -9.95
N THR A 216 23.09 -12.65 -9.47
CA THR A 216 22.71 -13.84 -10.25
C THR A 216 21.55 -13.60 -11.21
N LEU A 217 20.75 -12.54 -11.01
CA LEU A 217 19.50 -12.35 -11.76
C LEU A 217 19.69 -11.68 -13.12
N GLY A 218 20.81 -10.96 -13.34
CA GLY A 218 21.01 -10.18 -14.57
C GLY A 218 19.99 -9.05 -14.75
N LEU A 219 19.31 -8.64 -13.67
CA LEU A 219 18.29 -7.60 -13.68
C LEU A 219 18.78 -6.36 -12.94
N THR A 220 18.41 -5.19 -13.46
CA THR A 220 18.55 -3.92 -12.73
C THR A 220 17.58 -3.86 -11.55
N ASN A 221 17.83 -2.99 -10.57
CA ASN A 221 16.91 -2.82 -9.45
C ASN A 221 15.54 -2.25 -9.87
N ASN A 222 15.47 -1.50 -10.98
CA ASN A 222 14.19 -1.06 -11.55
C ASN A 222 13.38 -2.24 -12.11
N GLN A 223 14.04 -3.17 -12.81
CA GLN A 223 13.38 -4.41 -13.26
C GLN A 223 13.00 -5.31 -12.07
N LEU A 224 13.86 -5.36 -11.04
CA LEU A 224 13.63 -6.11 -9.82
C LEU A 224 12.38 -5.62 -9.05
N PHE A 225 12.08 -4.31 -9.07
CA PHE A 225 10.85 -3.76 -8.51
C PHE A 225 9.61 -4.41 -9.16
N PHE A 226 9.53 -4.41 -10.49
CA PHE A 226 8.39 -4.98 -11.20
C PHE A 226 8.33 -6.51 -11.10
N LEU A 227 9.48 -7.17 -11.04
CA LEU A 227 9.55 -8.62 -10.78
C LEU A 227 9.02 -8.95 -9.38
N GLY A 228 9.43 -8.19 -8.36
CA GLY A 228 8.95 -8.36 -6.98
C GLY A 228 7.44 -8.17 -6.88
N PHE A 229 6.90 -7.13 -7.52
CA PHE A 229 5.46 -6.92 -7.64
C PHE A 229 4.76 -8.13 -8.28
N ALA A 230 5.24 -8.60 -9.43
CA ALA A 230 4.60 -9.70 -10.14
C ALA A 230 4.63 -11.02 -9.33
N GLN A 231 5.73 -11.27 -8.59
CA GLN A 231 5.89 -12.50 -7.80
C GLN A 231 4.95 -12.59 -6.58
N VAL A 232 4.53 -11.47 -6.01
CA VAL A 232 3.50 -11.44 -4.95
C VAL A 232 2.20 -12.10 -5.43
N TRP A 233 1.90 -11.99 -6.73
CA TRP A 233 0.69 -12.50 -7.35
C TRP A 233 0.85 -13.89 -7.99
N CYS A 234 1.98 -14.58 -7.77
CA CYS A 234 2.13 -15.95 -8.22
C CYS A 234 1.13 -16.86 -7.50
N SER A 235 0.16 -17.37 -8.23
CA SER A 235 -0.89 -18.25 -7.70
C SER A 235 -1.39 -19.22 -8.76
N VAL A 236 -1.91 -20.36 -8.31
CA VAL A 236 -2.68 -21.29 -9.13
C VAL A 236 -4.04 -21.52 -8.45
N ARG A 237 -5.10 -21.65 -9.24
CA ARG A 237 -6.47 -21.94 -8.77
C ARG A 237 -7.00 -23.14 -9.55
N THR A 238 -7.93 -23.88 -8.97
CA THR A 238 -8.66 -24.93 -9.71
C THR A 238 -9.58 -24.28 -10.76
N PRO A 239 -9.98 -25.00 -11.82
CA PRO A 239 -10.92 -24.47 -12.81
C PRO A 239 -12.23 -23.98 -12.18
N GLU A 240 -12.76 -24.72 -11.20
CA GLU A 240 -14.02 -24.41 -10.52
C GLU A 240 -13.88 -23.14 -9.66
N SER A 241 -12.78 -23.01 -8.92
CA SER A 241 -12.49 -21.79 -8.15
C SER A 241 -12.20 -20.59 -9.06
N SER A 242 -11.70 -20.83 -10.28
CA SER A 242 -11.48 -19.76 -11.25
C SER A 242 -12.81 -19.23 -11.79
N HIS A 243 -13.74 -20.11 -12.16
CA HIS A 243 -15.10 -19.74 -12.56
C HIS A 243 -15.82 -18.98 -11.44
N GLU A 244 -15.81 -19.51 -10.22
CA GLU A 244 -16.47 -18.87 -9.07
C GLU A 244 -15.88 -17.48 -8.80
N GLY A 245 -14.54 -17.37 -8.78
CA GLY A 245 -13.86 -16.10 -8.56
C GLY A 245 -14.15 -15.03 -9.62
N LEU A 246 -14.37 -15.40 -10.88
CA LEU A 246 -14.77 -14.44 -11.92
C LEU A 246 -16.13 -13.77 -11.65
N ILE A 247 -16.97 -14.38 -10.81
CA ILE A 247 -18.33 -13.92 -10.51
C ILE A 247 -18.40 -13.22 -9.15
N THR A 248 -17.64 -13.67 -8.16
CA THR A 248 -17.80 -13.27 -6.75
C THR A 248 -16.68 -12.41 -6.21
N ASP A 249 -15.46 -12.53 -6.75
CA ASP A 249 -14.28 -11.83 -6.25
C ASP A 249 -14.23 -10.43 -6.87
N PRO A 250 -14.23 -9.35 -6.06
CA PRO A 250 -14.08 -8.00 -6.60
C PRO A 250 -12.67 -7.77 -7.18
N HIS A 251 -11.72 -8.67 -6.92
CA HIS A 251 -10.39 -8.57 -7.49
C HIS A 251 -10.31 -9.29 -8.84
N SER A 252 -9.62 -8.68 -9.79
CA SER A 252 -9.20 -9.40 -11.00
C SER A 252 -8.36 -10.64 -10.62
N PRO A 253 -8.41 -11.73 -11.42
CA PRO A 253 -7.52 -12.87 -11.23
C PRO A 253 -6.05 -12.43 -11.17
N SER A 254 -5.23 -13.06 -10.33
CA SER A 254 -3.86 -12.60 -10.01
C SER A 254 -3.01 -12.30 -11.25
N ARG A 255 -3.10 -13.12 -12.31
CA ARG A 255 -2.40 -12.88 -13.58
C ARG A 255 -2.78 -11.56 -14.25
N PHE A 256 -4.04 -11.14 -14.14
CA PHE A 256 -4.56 -9.91 -14.75
C PHE A 256 -4.37 -8.69 -13.86
N ARG A 257 -4.22 -8.87 -12.53
CA ARG A 257 -3.68 -7.81 -11.66
C ARG A 257 -2.27 -7.42 -12.09
N VAL A 258 -1.43 -8.41 -12.39
CA VAL A 258 -0.07 -8.19 -12.93
C VAL A 258 -0.12 -7.61 -14.34
N ILE A 259 -0.76 -8.29 -15.28
CA ILE A 259 -0.76 -7.89 -16.69
C ILE A 259 -1.42 -6.52 -16.87
N GLY A 260 -2.60 -6.31 -16.28
CA GLY A 260 -3.33 -5.05 -16.42
C GLY A 260 -2.54 -3.85 -15.92
N SER A 261 -1.96 -3.96 -14.72
CA SER A 261 -1.17 -2.88 -14.11
C SER A 261 0.13 -2.59 -14.87
N LEU A 262 0.87 -3.63 -15.25
CA LEU A 262 2.13 -3.47 -15.98
C LEU A 262 1.91 -2.99 -17.42
N SER A 263 0.83 -3.39 -18.08
CA SER A 263 0.46 -2.90 -19.41
C SER A 263 0.14 -1.41 -19.40
N ASN A 264 -0.36 -0.86 -18.29
CA ASN A 264 -0.59 0.58 -18.13
C ASN A 264 0.65 1.37 -17.68
N SER A 265 1.67 0.72 -17.11
CA SER A 265 2.91 1.40 -16.74
C SER A 265 3.78 1.65 -17.98
N LYS A 266 4.16 2.91 -18.19
CA LYS A 266 5.15 3.26 -19.23
C LYS A 266 6.57 2.87 -18.77
N GLU A 267 6.85 3.07 -17.49
CA GLU A 267 8.13 2.79 -16.84
C GLU A 267 8.48 1.30 -16.91
N PHE A 268 7.48 0.42 -16.75
CA PHE A 268 7.66 -1.01 -17.00
C PHE A 268 8.12 -1.28 -18.44
N SER A 269 7.38 -0.76 -19.43
CA SER A 269 7.71 -0.97 -20.84
C SER A 269 9.09 -0.41 -21.20
N GLU A 270 9.50 0.72 -20.61
CA GLU A 270 10.83 1.31 -20.78
C GLU A 270 11.93 0.42 -20.20
N HIS A 271 11.77 -0.08 -18.96
CA HIS A 271 12.80 -0.89 -18.29
C HIS A 271 12.95 -2.30 -18.86
N PHE A 272 11.89 -2.86 -19.44
CA PHE A 272 11.93 -4.15 -20.11
C PHE A 272 12.09 -4.03 -21.63
N HIS A 273 12.25 -2.81 -22.15
CA HIS A 273 12.40 -2.53 -23.58
C HIS A 273 11.30 -3.19 -24.43
N CYS A 274 10.05 -3.13 -23.96
CA CYS A 274 8.92 -3.75 -24.65
C CYS A 274 8.61 -2.98 -25.94
N SER A 275 8.61 -3.67 -27.08
CA SER A 275 8.27 -3.07 -28.38
C SER A 275 6.88 -2.42 -28.37
N PRO A 276 6.70 -1.27 -29.05
CA PRO A 276 5.39 -0.64 -29.18
C PRO A 276 4.34 -1.61 -29.75
N GLY A 277 3.16 -1.68 -29.12
CA GLY A 277 2.07 -2.57 -29.54
C GLY A 277 2.24 -4.04 -29.12
N SER A 278 3.32 -4.40 -28.43
CA SER A 278 3.42 -5.71 -27.77
C SER A 278 2.34 -5.86 -26.69
N PRO A 279 1.96 -7.09 -26.29
CA PRO A 279 0.89 -7.31 -25.30
C PRO A 279 1.08 -6.57 -23.97
N MET A 280 2.33 -6.34 -23.56
CA MET A 280 2.70 -5.62 -22.33
C MET A 280 3.06 -4.14 -22.55
N ASN A 281 2.92 -3.64 -23.78
CA ASN A 281 3.07 -2.23 -24.14
C ASN A 281 2.00 -1.81 -25.15
N PRO A 282 0.71 -1.87 -24.76
CA PRO A 282 -0.37 -1.41 -25.61
C PRO A 282 -0.24 0.09 -25.88
N PRO A 283 -0.66 0.57 -27.07
CA PRO A 283 -0.59 1.99 -27.41
C PRO A 283 -1.52 2.84 -26.53
N HIS A 284 -2.65 2.28 -26.10
CA HIS A 284 -3.57 2.91 -25.16
C HIS A 284 -3.30 2.35 -23.76
N LYS A 285 -2.91 3.24 -22.84
CA LYS A 285 -2.66 2.94 -21.42
C LYS A 285 -3.68 3.69 -20.58
N CYS A 286 -4.35 3.00 -19.68
CA CYS A 286 -5.33 3.60 -18.78
C CYS A 286 -4.65 4.25 -17.58
N GLU A 287 -5.10 5.45 -17.20
CA GLU A 287 -4.57 6.18 -16.04
C GLU A 287 -5.69 6.99 -15.36
N VAL A 288 -5.76 6.85 -14.03
CA VAL A 288 -6.68 7.59 -13.16
C VAL A 288 -5.90 8.39 -12.11
N TRP A 289 -5.14 7.69 -11.25
CA TRP A 289 -4.32 8.24 -10.17
C TRP A 289 -2.82 8.14 -10.48
#